data_AF-A0A0D8JI06-F1
#
_entry.id   AF-A0A0D8JI06-F1
#
_cell.length_a   1.000
_cell.length_b   1.000
_cell.length_c   1.000
_cell.angle_alpha   90.00
_cell.angle_beta   90.00
_cell.angle_gamma   90.00
#
_symmetry.space_group_name_H-M   'P 1'
#
loop_
_entity.id
_entity.type
_entity.pdbx_description
1 polymer ?
#
loop_
_entity_poly.entity_id
_entity_poly.type
_entity_poly.pdbx_seq_one_letter_code
_entity_poly.pdbx_strand_id
1 'polypeptide(L)'
;MPRRKQYKIPAREMEVFDAIVAELQQKPELANYDMNTLEISVKKKINPRIQNIDKAIENLKRYMVVNKEFIRMVNGEPIVLKKDIAKMLKVSRPTLDKWIKDGFISSVKSEVMDNTEIFPPDLILKQLQNQKKKM
;
A
#
# COMPACT_ATOMS: atom_id res chain seq x y z
N MET A 1 7.89 -8.38 -12.42
CA MET A 1 6.84 -8.40 -11.37
C MET A 1 5.89 -9.58 -11.64
N PRO A 2 5.41 -10.30 -10.62
CA PRO A 2 4.47 -11.40 -10.84
C PRO A 2 3.19 -10.90 -11.49
N ARG A 3 2.78 -11.54 -12.60
CA ARG A 3 1.55 -11.16 -13.31
C ARG A 3 0.35 -11.54 -12.43
N ARG A 4 -0.46 -10.56 -12.08
CA ARG A 4 -1.69 -10.77 -11.29
C ARG A 4 -2.57 -11.76 -12.04
N LYS A 5 -3.07 -12.80 -11.33
CA LYS A 5 -4.05 -13.73 -11.92
C LYS A 5 -5.20 -12.93 -12.50
N GLN A 6 -5.49 -13.17 -13.77
CA GLN A 6 -6.56 -12.54 -14.52
C GLN A 6 -7.57 -13.61 -14.90
N TYR A 7 -8.84 -13.29 -14.75
CA TYR A 7 -9.92 -14.04 -15.33
C TYR A 7 -10.32 -13.32 -16.62
N LYS A 8 -10.37 -14.06 -17.72
CA LYS A 8 -10.73 -13.55 -19.04
C LYS A 8 -12.05 -14.17 -19.44
N ILE A 9 -12.98 -13.35 -19.90
CA ILE A 9 -14.26 -13.78 -20.43
C ILE A 9 -14.39 -13.17 -21.84
N PRO A 10 -14.64 -13.98 -22.88
CA PRO A 10 -15.01 -13.45 -24.18
C PRO A 10 -16.31 -12.65 -24.04
N ALA A 11 -16.31 -11.38 -24.42
CA ALA A 11 -17.48 -10.52 -24.25
C ALA A 11 -18.70 -11.04 -25.05
N ARG A 12 -18.46 -11.80 -26.12
CA ARG A 12 -19.49 -12.44 -26.94
C ARG A 12 -20.38 -13.43 -26.20
N GLU A 13 -19.87 -14.00 -25.09
CA GLU A 13 -20.63 -14.97 -24.29
C GLU A 13 -21.61 -14.28 -23.33
N MET A 14 -21.67 -12.94 -23.34
CA MET A 14 -22.52 -12.13 -22.46
C MET A 14 -23.71 -11.55 -23.21
N GLU A 15 -24.89 -11.56 -22.57
CA GLU A 15 -26.13 -10.98 -23.12
C GLU A 15 -26.02 -9.48 -23.44
N VAL A 16 -25.07 -8.79 -22.82
CA VAL A 16 -24.82 -7.35 -23.00
C VAL A 16 -23.84 -7.03 -24.14
N PHE A 17 -23.37 -8.03 -24.90
CA PHE A 17 -22.36 -7.84 -25.94
C PHE A 17 -22.76 -6.76 -26.96
N ASP A 18 -23.97 -6.84 -27.51
CA ASP A 18 -24.44 -5.92 -28.56
C ASP A 18 -24.51 -4.48 -28.06
N ALA A 19 -24.92 -4.28 -26.80
CA ALA A 19 -24.96 -2.96 -26.17
C ALA A 19 -23.55 -2.37 -26.00
N ILE A 20 -22.58 -3.20 -25.59
CA ILE A 20 -21.18 -2.78 -25.42
C ILE A 20 -20.56 -2.44 -26.79
N VAL A 21 -20.83 -3.25 -27.83
CA VAL A 21 -20.32 -2.98 -29.19
C VAL A 21 -20.90 -1.66 -29.73
N ALA A 22 -22.20 -1.41 -29.55
CA ALA A 22 -22.83 -0.17 -29.99
C ALA A 22 -22.22 1.08 -29.31
N GLU A 23 -21.87 0.99 -28.02
CA GLU A 23 -21.19 2.09 -27.31
C GLU A 23 -19.75 2.28 -27.80
N LEU A 24 -19.02 1.19 -28.05
CA LEU A 24 -17.64 1.25 -28.53
C LEU A 24 -17.52 1.75 -29.97
N GLN A 25 -18.51 1.49 -30.83
CA GLN A 25 -18.55 1.96 -32.21
C GLN A 25 -18.71 3.49 -32.34
N GLN A 26 -19.28 4.15 -31.32
CA GLN A 26 -19.37 5.61 -31.29
C GLN A 26 -18.01 6.28 -31.06
N LYS A 27 -16.98 5.52 -30.65
CA LYS A 27 -15.64 6.04 -30.41
C LYS A 27 -14.81 6.01 -31.69
N PRO A 28 -14.39 7.16 -32.23
CA PRO A 28 -13.61 7.21 -33.48
C PRO A 28 -12.24 6.52 -33.34
N GLU A 29 -11.70 6.43 -32.13
CA GLU A 29 -10.44 5.73 -31.84
C GLU A 29 -10.52 4.22 -32.10
N LEU A 30 -11.72 3.64 -32.09
CA LEU A 30 -11.96 2.20 -32.24
C LEU A 30 -12.49 1.81 -33.63
N ALA A 31 -12.57 2.75 -34.57
CA ALA A 31 -13.18 2.54 -35.89
C ALA A 31 -12.51 1.43 -36.73
N ASN A 32 -11.22 1.17 -36.50
CA ASN A 32 -10.44 0.15 -37.22
C ASN A 32 -10.16 -1.11 -36.39
N TYR A 33 -10.81 -1.28 -35.24
CA TYR A 33 -10.59 -2.42 -34.34
C TYR A 33 -11.67 -3.49 -34.52
N ASP A 34 -11.27 -4.76 -34.44
CA ASP A 34 -12.20 -5.88 -34.53
C ASP A 34 -12.95 -6.08 -33.21
N MET A 35 -14.20 -5.62 -33.17
CA MET A 35 -15.10 -5.75 -32.01
C MET A 35 -15.43 -7.21 -31.67
N ASN A 36 -15.26 -8.13 -32.61
CA ASN A 36 -15.44 -9.55 -32.37
C ASN A 36 -14.34 -10.09 -31.43
N THR A 37 -13.19 -9.43 -31.30
CA THR A 37 -12.12 -9.88 -30.38
C THR A 37 -12.23 -9.34 -28.96
N LEU A 38 -13.37 -8.71 -28.62
CA LEU A 38 -13.57 -8.09 -27.31
C LEU A 38 -13.47 -9.11 -26.16
N GLU A 39 -12.50 -8.88 -25.28
CA GLU A 39 -12.32 -9.65 -24.04
C GLU A 39 -12.54 -8.76 -22.82
N ILE A 40 -13.37 -9.21 -21.88
CA ILE A 40 -13.45 -8.61 -20.55
C ILE A 40 -12.45 -9.31 -19.65
N SER A 41 -11.53 -8.54 -19.06
CA SER A 41 -10.54 -9.07 -18.11
C SER A 41 -10.74 -8.49 -16.72
N VAL A 42 -10.89 -9.39 -15.74
CA VAL A 42 -10.98 -9.03 -14.32
C VAL A 42 -9.73 -9.54 -13.61
N LYS A 43 -8.99 -8.62 -12.98
CA LYS A 43 -7.78 -8.97 -12.23
C LYS A 43 -8.13 -9.36 -10.79
N LYS A 44 -7.66 -10.49 -10.28
CA LYS A 44 -7.96 -10.97 -8.91
C LYS A 44 -7.47 -10.00 -7.83
N LYS A 45 -8.34 -9.46 -6.97
CA LYS A 45 -7.93 -8.54 -5.88
C LYS A 45 -6.77 -9.14 -5.08
N ILE A 46 -5.64 -8.42 -5.08
CA ILE A 46 -4.51 -8.76 -4.22
C ILE A 46 -4.78 -8.03 -2.91
N ASN A 47 -5.04 -8.77 -1.84
CA ASN A 47 -4.99 -8.17 -0.52
C ASN A 47 -3.52 -7.92 -0.21
N PRO A 48 -3.09 -6.66 -0.07
CA PRO A 48 -1.71 -6.39 0.25
C PRO A 48 -1.44 -7.02 1.63
N ARG A 49 -0.24 -7.59 1.80
CA ARG A 49 0.19 -8.22 3.05
C ARG A 49 1.65 -7.89 3.29
N ILE A 50 2.03 -7.66 4.54
CA ILE A 50 3.43 -7.48 4.94
C ILE A 50 4.09 -8.87 5.05
N GLN A 51 5.03 -9.20 4.17
CA GLN A 51 5.64 -10.54 4.15
C GLN A 51 6.43 -10.88 5.42
N ASN A 52 7.15 -9.92 6.02
CA ASN A 52 8.05 -10.15 7.15
C ASN A 52 7.69 -9.27 8.35
N ILE A 53 6.41 -9.31 8.75
CA ILE A 53 5.89 -8.41 9.79
C ILE A 53 6.56 -8.64 11.16
N ASP A 54 6.83 -9.89 11.51
CA ASP A 54 7.50 -10.26 12.77
C ASP A 54 8.89 -9.64 12.87
N LYS A 55 9.68 -9.76 11.80
CA LYS A 55 11.03 -9.18 11.72
C LYS A 55 10.99 -7.66 11.82
N ALA A 56 9.99 -7.02 11.20
CA ALA A 56 9.81 -5.57 11.28
C ALA A 56 9.46 -5.12 12.72
N ILE A 57 8.57 -5.86 13.40
CA ILE A 57 8.21 -5.63 14.80
C ILE A 57 9.42 -5.81 15.72
N GLU A 58 10.19 -6.88 15.54
CA GLU A 58 11.39 -7.17 16.33
C GLU A 58 12.45 -6.08 16.16
N ASN A 59 12.73 -5.69 14.91
CA ASN A 59 13.67 -4.62 14.61
C ASN A 59 13.27 -3.31 15.28
N LEU A 60 11.99 -2.94 15.21
CA LEU A 60 11.47 -1.72 15.82
C LEU A 60 11.60 -1.77 17.36
N LYS A 61 11.16 -2.86 18.00
CA LYS A 61 11.31 -3.06 19.45
C LYS A 61 12.76 -2.96 19.88
N ARG A 62 13.66 -3.64 19.19
CA ARG A 62 15.09 -3.59 19.48
C ARG A 62 15.65 -2.18 19.31
N TYR A 63 15.25 -1.47 18.27
CA TYR A 63 15.70 -0.09 18.04
C TYR A 63 15.25 0.83 19.18
N MET A 64 13.99 0.71 19.61
CA MET A 64 13.43 1.53 20.70
C MET A 64 14.14 1.27 22.05
N VAL A 65 14.59 0.04 22.30
CA VAL A 65 15.34 -0.30 23.52
C VAL A 65 16.79 0.18 23.44
N VAL A 66 17.49 -0.13 22.34
CA VAL A 66 18.94 0.10 22.21
C VAL A 66 19.26 1.56 21.91
N ASN A 67 18.42 2.25 21.12
CA ASN A 67 18.69 3.60 20.63
C ASN A 67 17.74 4.64 21.22
N LYS A 68 17.20 4.38 22.43
CA LYS A 68 16.22 5.25 23.08
C LYS A 68 16.72 6.71 23.17
N GLU A 69 18.01 6.89 23.45
CA GLU A 69 18.66 8.20 23.60
C GLU A 69 18.84 8.95 22.26
N PHE A 70 18.81 8.23 21.13
CA PHE A 70 18.95 8.81 19.80
C PHE A 70 17.61 9.18 19.15
N ILE A 71 16.49 8.81 19.78
CA ILE A 71 15.16 9.24 19.34
C ILE A 71 14.96 10.66 19.84
N ARG A 72 14.95 11.62 18.91
CA ARG A 72 14.75 13.03 19.23
C ARG A 72 13.34 13.23 19.79
N MET A 73 13.28 13.74 21.01
CA MET A 73 12.04 14.11 21.68
C MET A 73 11.95 15.64 21.72
N VAL A 74 10.83 16.21 21.30
CA VAL A 74 10.55 17.64 21.43
C VAL A 74 9.22 17.76 22.16
N ASN A 75 9.20 18.41 23.33
CA ASN A 75 8.03 18.54 24.21
C ASN A 75 7.31 17.20 24.50
N GLY A 76 8.06 16.10 24.61
CA GLY A 76 7.50 14.76 24.85
C GLY A 76 7.03 14.03 23.58
N GLU A 77 7.10 14.66 22.41
CA GLU A 77 6.75 14.06 21.12
C GLU A 77 8.00 13.49 20.40
N PRO A 78 8.00 12.21 19.98
CA PRO A 78 9.09 11.63 19.22
C PRO A 78 9.07 12.15 17.77
N ILE A 79 10.00 13.04 17.43
CA ILE A 79 10.15 13.59 16.08
C ILE A 79 10.91 12.58 15.21
N VAL A 80 10.16 11.61 14.69
CA VAL A 80 10.69 10.55 13.82
C VAL A 80 10.10 10.72 12.43
N LEU A 81 10.97 11.02 11.46
CA LEU A 81 10.56 11.17 10.08
C LEU A 81 10.49 9.81 9.39
N LYS A 82 9.83 9.78 8.24
CA LYS A 82 9.71 8.58 7.39
C LYS A 82 11.05 7.88 7.11
N LYS A 83 12.12 8.65 6.89
CA LYS A 83 13.47 8.11 6.64
C LYS A 83 14.02 7.34 7.85
N ASP A 84 13.68 7.80 9.05
CA ASP A 84 14.17 7.24 10.31
C ASP A 84 13.38 5.97 10.61
N ILE A 85 12.06 5.96 10.44
CA ILE A 85 11.25 4.73 10.56
C ILE A 85 11.68 3.65 9.57
N ALA A 86 12.01 3.98 8.32
CA ALA A 86 12.54 3.00 7.38
C ALA A 86 13.82 2.32 7.92
N LYS A 87 14.71 3.11 8.54
CA LYS A 87 15.94 2.63 9.18
C LYS A 87 15.63 1.77 10.42
N MET A 88 14.71 2.20 11.28
CA MET A 88 14.32 1.47 12.49
C MET A 88 13.72 0.10 12.18
N LEU A 89 12.85 0.03 11.16
CA LEU A 89 12.23 -1.20 10.68
C LEU A 89 13.18 -2.10 9.87
N LYS A 90 14.35 -1.57 9.46
CA LYS A 90 15.28 -2.16 8.48
C LYS A 90 14.59 -2.54 7.17
N VAL A 91 13.79 -1.62 6.63
CA VAL A 91 13.13 -1.77 5.32
C VAL A 91 13.56 -0.67 4.37
N SER A 92 13.42 -0.92 3.07
CA SER A 92 13.68 0.11 2.07
C SER A 92 12.60 1.22 2.13
N ARG A 93 12.95 2.46 1.75
CA ARG A 93 11.96 3.55 1.65
C ARG A 93 10.79 3.20 0.72
N PRO A 94 11.01 2.59 -0.47
CA PRO A 94 9.91 2.11 -1.31
C PRO A 94 8.98 1.09 -0.63
N THR A 95 9.53 0.23 0.22
CA THR A 95 8.72 -0.72 1.00
C THR A 95 7.84 0.00 2.01
N LEU A 96 8.40 0.99 2.71
CA LEU A 96 7.63 1.80 3.66
C LEU A 96 6.56 2.64 2.95
N ASP A 97 6.88 3.22 1.80
CA ASP A 97 5.91 3.92 0.95
C ASP A 97 4.73 3.04 0.55
N LYS A 98 5.03 1.80 0.16
CA LYS A 98 4.00 0.81 -0.12
C LYS A 98 3.14 0.52 1.10
N TRP A 99 3.72 0.42 2.30
CA TRP A 99 2.96 0.18 3.52
C TRP A 99 2.05 1.35 3.90
N ILE A 100 2.49 2.59 3.65
CA ILE A 100 1.67 3.79 3.85
C ILE A 100 0.53 3.79 2.83
N LYS A 101 0.82 3.57 1.54
CA LYS A 101 -0.17 3.52 0.47
C LYS A 101 -1.21 2.41 0.66
N ASP A 102 -0.76 1.25 1.13
CA ASP A 102 -1.62 0.09 1.40
C ASP A 102 -2.37 0.23 2.75
N GLY A 103 -2.17 1.34 3.50
CA GLY A 103 -2.87 1.65 4.74
C GLY A 103 -2.45 0.82 5.95
N PHE A 104 -1.26 0.21 5.92
CA PHE A 104 -0.74 -0.57 7.05
C PHE A 104 -0.18 0.29 8.16
N ILE A 105 0.39 1.45 7.78
CA ILE A 105 0.99 2.43 8.67
C ILE A 105 0.43 3.80 8.30
N SER A 106 0.23 4.67 9.30
CA SER A 106 -0.09 6.08 9.09
C SER A 106 0.88 6.99 9.83
N SER A 107 1.11 8.18 9.28
CA SER A 107 1.73 9.29 9.99
C SER A 107 0.72 10.00 10.90
N VAL A 108 1.24 10.83 11.79
CA VAL A 108 0.49 11.80 12.58
C VAL A 108 1.08 13.18 12.30
N LYS A 109 0.25 14.22 12.32
CA LYS A 109 0.76 15.60 12.26
C LYS A 109 1.36 15.94 13.62
N SER A 110 2.60 16.44 13.61
CA SER A 110 3.25 16.88 14.84
C SER A 110 2.50 18.06 15.45
N GLU A 111 2.29 18.01 16.76
CA GLU A 111 1.71 19.13 17.52
C GLU A 111 2.77 20.21 17.81
N VAL A 112 4.05 19.82 17.76
CA VAL A 112 5.18 20.67 18.14
C VAL A 112 5.90 21.27 16.94
N MET A 113 5.83 20.61 15.77
CA MET A 113 6.37 21.10 14.50
C MET A 113 5.24 21.32 13.50
N ASP A 114 4.95 22.59 13.22
CA ASP A 114 3.89 22.98 12.29
C ASP A 114 3.99 22.25 10.95
N ASN A 115 2.87 21.64 10.56
CA ASN A 115 2.66 20.95 9.29
C ASN A 115 3.65 19.81 8.96
N THR A 116 4.31 19.24 9.97
CA THR A 116 5.26 18.13 9.78
C THR A 116 4.61 16.79 10.09
N GLU A 117 4.70 15.85 9.14
CA GLU A 117 4.28 14.47 9.37
C GLU A 117 5.37 13.67 10.10
N ILE A 118 5.01 13.11 11.23
CA ILE A 118 5.87 12.24 12.04
C ILE A 118 5.30 10.82 12.10
N PHE A 119 6.18 9.89 12.45
CA PHE A 119 5.86 8.48 12.58
C PHE A 119 6.29 7.96 13.95
N PRO A 120 5.48 8.18 15.00
CA PRO A 120 5.82 7.77 16.37
C PRO A 120 6.07 6.26 16.47
N PRO A 121 7.24 5.80 16.96
CA PRO A 121 7.59 4.38 17.00
C PRO A 121 6.55 3.50 17.72
N ASP A 122 5.99 3.97 18.83
CA ASP A 122 4.96 3.25 19.58
C ASP A 122 3.67 3.06 18.78
N LEU A 123 3.24 4.09 18.05
CA LEU A 123 2.08 4.02 17.17
C LEU A 123 2.33 3.02 16.04
N ILE A 124 3.50 3.11 15.40
CA ILE A 124 3.87 2.20 14.31
C ILE A 124 3.90 0.75 14.81
N LEU A 125 4.45 0.53 16.01
CA LEU A 125 4.48 -0.79 16.63
C LEU A 125 3.07 -1.36 16.83
N LYS A 126 2.14 -0.55 17.37
CA LYS A 126 0.74 -0.95 17.57
C LYS A 126 0.04 -1.25 16.24
N GLN A 127 0.28 -0.43 15.21
CA GLN A 127 -0.28 -0.65 13.88
C GLN A 127 0.20 -1.97 13.28
N LEU A 128 1.51 -2.25 13.32
CA LEU A 128 2.07 -3.51 12.84
C LEU A 128 1.54 -4.72 13.62
N GLN A 129 1.40 -4.62 14.94
CA GLN A 129 0.78 -5.69 15.74
C GLN A 129 -0.68 -5.95 15.36
N ASN A 130 -1.45 -4.90 15.08
CA ASN A 130 -2.82 -5.02 14.60
C ASN A 130 -2.89 -5.67 13.22
N GLN A 131 -1.97 -5.34 12.31
CA GLN A 131 -1.88 -6.02 11.02
C GLN A 131 -1.53 -7.51 11.17
N LYS A 132 -0.64 -7.86 12.13
CA LYS A 132 -0.32 -9.25 12.44
C LYS A 132 -1.54 -10.04 12.94
N LYS A 133 -2.45 -9.42 13.70
CA LYS A 133 -3.68 -10.08 14.18
C LYS A 133 -4.72 -10.32 13.08
N LYS A 134 -4.66 -9.57 11.97
CA LYS A 134 -5.59 -9.68 10.84
C LYS A 134 -5.15 -10.69 9.77
N MET A 135 -3.98 -11.29 9.95
CA MET A 135 -3.26 -12.14 9.00
C MET A 135 -3.49 -13.62 9.23
#